data_AF-A0A9E0PJT6-F1
#
_entry.id   AF-A0A9E0PJT6-F1
#
_cell.length_a   1.000
_cell.length_b   1.000
_cell.length_c   1.000
_cell.angle_alpha   90.00
_cell.angle_beta   90.00
_cell.angle_gamma   90.00
#
_symmetry.space_group_name_H-M   'P 1'
#
loop_
_entity.id
_entity.type
_entity.pdbx_description
1 polymer ?
#
loop_
_entity_poly.entity_id
_entity_poly.type
_entity_poly.pdbx_seq_one_letter_code
_entity_poly.pdbx_strand_id
1 'polypeptide(L)' 'MERNLCLDWPELVKEAIKRRKQQRLTQEQLATLAGVSKPTLNRLEQGHTNISVENALKILRMLGLGQ' A
#
# COMPACT_ATOMS: atom_id res chain seq x y z
N MET A 1 -8.96 0.48 -23.80
CA MET A 1 -9.33 0.06 -22.43
C MET A 1 -8.99 1.19 -21.50
N GLU A 2 -9.95 2.10 -21.34
CA GLU A 2 -9.82 3.28 -20.49
C GLU A 2 -9.86 2.81 -19.03
N ARG A 3 -8.73 2.90 -18.32
CA ARG A 3 -8.69 2.65 -16.88
C ARG A 3 -9.28 3.86 -16.19
N ASN A 4 -10.59 3.87 -16.04
CA ASN A 4 -11.31 4.80 -15.20
C ASN A 4 -10.89 4.55 -13.75
N LEU A 5 -9.82 5.22 -13.29
CA LEU A 5 -9.30 5.16 -11.93
C LEU A 5 -10.27 5.89 -10.98
N CYS A 6 -11.47 5.34 -10.79
CA CYS A 6 -12.16 5.53 -9.53
C CYS A 6 -11.32 4.76 -8.52
N LEU A 7 -10.48 5.46 -7.74
CA LEU A 7 -9.61 4.83 -6.75
C LEU A 7 -10.49 4.35 -5.59
N ASP A 8 -11.07 3.16 -5.75
CA ASP A 8 -11.66 2.41 -4.65
C ASP A 8 -10.55 2.09 -3.65
N TRP A 9 -10.36 2.97 -2.66
CA TRP A 9 -9.43 2.78 -1.55
C TRP A 9 -9.44 1.36 -0.95
N PRO A 10 -10.61 0.75 -0.65
CA PRO A 10 -10.63 -0.62 -0.15
C PRO A 10 -10.09 -1.66 -1.14
N GLU A 11 -10.33 -1.50 -2.45
CA GLU A 11 -9.81 -2.40 -3.49
C GLU A 11 -8.29 -2.24 -3.64
N LEU A 12 -7.80 -1.00 -3.58
CA LEU A 12 -6.38 -0.69 -3.62
C LEU A 12 -5.63 -1.31 -2.44
N VAL A 13 -6.22 -1.24 -1.24
CA VAL A 13 -5.67 -1.85 -0.02
C VAL A 13 -5.64 -3.37 -0.14
N LYS A 14 -6.71 -4.01 -0.62
CA LYS A 14 -6.73 -5.47 -0.86
C LYS A 14 -5.63 -5.89 -1.82
N GLU A 15 -5.46 -5.14 -2.91
CA GLU A 15 -4.46 -5.45 -3.92
C GLU A 15 -3.03 -5.22 -3.39
N ALA A 16 -2.82 -4.21 -2.55
CA ALA A 16 -1.57 -3.99 -1.85
C ALA A 16 -1.20 -5.18 -0.92
N ILE A 17 -2.17 -5.65 -0.12
CA ILE A 17 -1.99 -6.82 0.77
C ILE A 17 -1.65 -8.07 -0.06
N LYS A 18 -2.36 -8.28 -1.16
CA LYS A 18 -2.15 -9.43 -2.06
C LYS A 18 -0.73 -9.41 -2.63
N ARG A 19 -0.27 -8.28 -3.17
CA ARG A 19 1.10 -8.15 -3.71
C ARG A 19 2.18 -8.34 -2.64
N ARG A 20 1.99 -7.77 -1.44
CA ARG A 20 2.91 -7.97 -0.32
C ARG A 20 3.08 -9.47 -0.01
N LYS A 21 1.98 -10.21 0.03
CA LYS A 21 1.97 -11.67 0.27
C LYS A 21 2.61 -12.45 -0.89
N GLN A 22 2.36 -12.06 -2.14
CA GLN A 22 2.99 -12.67 -3.32
C GLN A 22 4.52 -12.50 -3.30
N GLN A 23 5.00 -11.35 -2.83
CA GLN A 23 6.43 -11.07 -2.65
C GLN A 23 7.01 -11.66 -1.35
N ARG A 24 6.21 -12.37 -0.55
CA ARG A 24 6.60 -12.96 0.76
C ARG A 24 7.18 -11.95 1.75
N LEU A 25 6.78 -10.69 1.66
CA LEU A 25 7.23 -9.63 2.57
C LEU A 25 6.38 -9.59 3.84
N THR A 26 7.02 -9.45 5.01
CA THR A 26 6.30 -9.09 6.24
C THR A 26 5.91 -7.61 6.19
N GLN A 27 4.99 -7.19 7.07
CA GLN A 27 4.65 -5.77 7.20
C GLN A 27 5.90 -4.94 7.56
N GLU A 28 6.74 -5.47 8.43
CA GLU A 28 7.97 -4.79 8.84
C GLU A 28 8.95 -4.62 7.68
N GLN A 29 9.17 -5.68 6.90
CA GLN A 29 10.04 -5.61 5.71
C GLN A 29 9.53 -4.60 4.68
N LEU A 30 8.24 -4.62 4.35
CA LEU A 30 7.66 -3.65 3.41
C LEU A 30 7.73 -2.23 3.96
N ALA A 31 7.49 -2.04 5.26
CA ALA A 31 7.57 -0.73 5.89
C ALA A 31 9.00 -0.17 5.82
N THR A 32 10.00 -1.00 6.11
CA THR A 32 11.43 -0.66 5.97
C THR A 32 11.78 -0.32 4.53
N LEU A 33 11.36 -1.12 3.55
CA LEU A 33 11.60 -0.86 2.12
C LEU A 33 10.96 0.45 1.65
N ALA A 34 9.74 0.73 2.09
CA ALA A 34 9.01 1.96 1.75
C ALA A 34 9.48 3.20 2.54
N GLY A 35 10.38 3.04 3.51
CA GLY A 35 10.84 4.14 4.37
C GLY A 35 9.74 4.70 5.27
N VAL A 36 8.79 3.86 5.70
CA VAL A 36 7.67 4.21 6.58
C VAL A 36 7.71 3.38 7.85
N SER A 37 7.03 3.85 8.90
CA SER A 37 6.88 3.06 10.12
C SER A 37 5.91 1.89 9.92
N LYS A 38 6.18 0.74 10.53
CA LYS A 38 5.25 -0.41 10.61
C LYS A 38 3.81 -0.05 10.98
N PRO A 39 3.52 0.82 11.97
CA PRO A 39 2.14 1.24 12.25
C PRO A 39 1.48 1.99 11.08
N THR A 40 2.25 2.73 10.28
CA THR A 40 1.73 3.41 9.07
C THR A 40 1.29 2.41 8.02
N LEU A 41 2.09 1.38 7.78
CA LEU A 41 1.70 0.29 6.87
C LEU A 41 0.49 -0.48 7.40
N ASN A 42 0.47 -0.79 8.70
CA ASN A 42 -0.67 -1.49 9.29
C ASN A 42 -1.98 -0.69 9.15
N ARG A 43 -1.93 0.63 9.35
CA ARG A 43 -3.08 1.52 9.13
C ARG A 43 -3.56 1.49 7.68
N LEU A 44 -2.63 1.50 6.71
CA LEU A 44 -2.96 1.35 5.30
C LEU A 44 -3.66 0.02 5.04
N GLU A 45 -3.10 -1.10 5.51
CA GLU A 45 -3.68 -2.44 5.31
C GLU A 45 -5.04 -2.61 6.02
N GLN A 46 -5.31 -1.84 7.07
CA GLN A 46 -6.62 -1.78 7.73
C GLN A 46 -7.63 -0.87 7.02
N GLY A 47 -7.23 -0.18 5.95
CA GLY A 47 -8.10 0.73 5.20
C GLY A 47 -8.27 2.10 5.85
N HIS A 48 -7.47 2.46 6.86
CA HIS A 48 -7.52 3.80 7.45
C HIS A 48 -7.03 4.86 6.43
N THR A 49 -7.83 5.90 6.25
CA THR A 49 -7.52 7.05 5.39
C THR A 49 -6.73 8.15 6.11
N ASN A 50 -6.55 8.04 7.44
CA ASN A 50 -5.74 8.95 8.25
C ASN A 50 -4.23 8.68 8.11
N ILE A 51 -3.78 8.44 6.88
CA ILE A 51 -2.37 8.32 6.51
C ILE A 51 -2.06 9.38 5.47
N SER A 52 -0.87 9.97 5.54
CA SER A 52 -0.44 10.93 4.53
C SER A 52 -0.41 10.26 3.15
N VAL A 53 -0.95 10.95 2.15
CA VAL A 53 -0.94 10.50 0.74
C VAL A 53 0.48 10.11 0.31
N GLU A 54 1.49 10.87 0.74
CA GLU A 54 2.91 10.54 0.48
C GLU A 54 3.31 9.14 0.99
N ASN A 55 2.94 8.78 2.22
CA ASN A 55 3.27 7.47 2.79
C ASN A 55 2.50 6.35 2.07
N ALA A 56 1.23 6.59 1.72
CA ALA A 56 0.46 5.65 0.92
C ALA A 56 1.14 5.42 -0.44
N LEU A 57 1.55 6.48 -1.13
CA LEU A 57 2.25 6.40 -2.42
C LEU A 57 3.59 5.68 -2.31
N LYS A 58 4.39 5.94 -1.27
CA LYS A 58 5.66 5.24 -1.01
C LYS A 58 5.45 3.72 -0.92
N ILE A 59 4.46 3.30 -0.14
CA ILE A 59 4.10 1.86 0.02
C ILE A 59 3.63 1.28 -1.31
N LEU A 60 2.72 1.97 -2.02
CA LEU A 60 2.17 1.50 -3.28
C LEU A 60 3.23 1.39 -4.38
N ARG A 61 4.20 2.32 -4.44
CA ARG A 61 5.32 2.25 -5.37
C ARG A 61 6.19 1.00 -5.16
N MET A 62 6.48 0.64 -3.91
CA MET A 62 7.23 -0.59 -3.60
C MET A 62 6.49 -1.85 -4.05
N LEU A 63 5.16 -1.79 -4.08
CA LEU A 63 4.32 -2.87 -4.58
C LEU A 63 4.05 -2.77 -6.10
N GLY A 64 4.61 -1.80 -6.82
CA GLY A 64 4.35 -1.61 -8.25
C GLY A 64 2.92 -1.19 -8.58
N LEU A 65 2.26 -0.50 -7.63
CA LEU A 65 0.87 -0.02 -7.71
C LEU A 65 0.76 1.51 -7.88
N GLY A 66 1.86 2.24 -7.79
CA GLY A 66 1.91 3.70 -8.06
C GLY A 66 3.04 4.03 -9.03
N GLN A 67 2.80 4.98 -9.95
CA GLN A 67 3.85 5.60 -10.77
C GLN A 67 4.56 6.75 -10.01
#